data_AF-A0A435SN36-F1
#
_entry.id   AF-A0A435SN36-F1
#
_cell.length_a   1.000
_cell.length_b   1.000
_cell.length_c   1.000
_cell.angle_alpha   90.00
_cell.angle_beta   90.00
_cell.angle_gamma   90.00
#
_symmetry.space_group_name_H-M   'P 1'
#
loop_
_entity.id
_entity.type
_entity.pdbx_description
1 polymer ?
#
loop_
_entity_poly.entity_id
_entity_poly.type
_entity_poly.pdbx_seq_one_letter_code
_entity_poly.pdbx_strand_id
1 'polypeptide(L)'
;PEAAQAQLFAALERMVGFVVASPQAGEIVQFILRELSHPTAALDRIYDGVFEPSHRRLCQLWEQATGEPAESEATRLTVFTLIGQVIYFRIGREAVMRRMGWPDIGAAEAAKVVAVTSGNLKAILAARKGAKTKGQRP
;
A
#
# COMPACT_ATOMS: atom_id res chain seq x y z
N PRO A 1 -11.64 -13.60 -9.04
CA PRO A 1 -11.43 -13.24 -7.61
C PRO A 1 -10.06 -13.63 -7.05
N GLU A 2 -9.67 -14.92 -7.10
CA GLU A 2 -8.42 -15.42 -6.50
C GLU A 2 -7.16 -14.88 -7.18
N ALA A 3 -7.13 -14.84 -8.52
CA ALA A 3 -6.02 -14.24 -9.27
C ALA A 3 -5.79 -12.76 -8.92
N ALA A 4 -6.87 -11.99 -8.76
CA ALA A 4 -6.79 -10.58 -8.35
C ALA A 4 -6.27 -10.42 -6.92
N GLN A 5 -6.67 -11.32 -6.00
CA GLN A 5 -6.13 -11.35 -4.64
C GLN A 5 -4.63 -11.64 -4.66
N ALA A 6 -4.17 -12.64 -5.40
CA ALA A 6 -2.75 -12.94 -5.56
C ALA A 6 -1.97 -11.74 -6.14
N GLN A 7 -2.54 -11.01 -7.10
CA GLN A 7 -1.92 -9.80 -7.65
C GLN A 7 -1.82 -8.66 -6.63
N LEU A 8 -2.82 -8.48 -5.74
CA LEU A 8 -2.74 -7.51 -4.65
C LEU A 8 -1.63 -7.87 -3.65
N PHE A 9 -1.51 -9.14 -3.25
CA PHE A 9 -0.42 -9.60 -2.39
C PHE A 9 0.95 -9.35 -3.02
N ALA A 10 1.11 -9.72 -4.29
CA ALA A 10 2.37 -9.51 -5.00
C ALA A 10 2.68 -8.02 -5.19
N ALA A 11 1.68 -7.17 -5.41
CA ALA A 11 1.87 -5.73 -5.49
C ALA A 11 2.33 -5.14 -4.14
N LEU A 12 1.71 -5.57 -3.05
CA LEU A 12 2.08 -5.17 -1.69
C LEU A 12 3.50 -5.60 -1.34
N GLU A 13 3.87 -6.84 -1.66
CA GLU A 13 5.23 -7.35 -1.44
C GLU A 13 6.28 -6.57 -2.22
N ARG A 14 6.05 -6.31 -3.51
CA ARG A 14 6.94 -5.47 -4.33
C ARG A 14 7.06 -4.05 -3.79
N MET A 15 5.95 -3.48 -3.33
CA MET A 15 5.94 -2.15 -2.74
C MET A 15 6.76 -2.10 -1.45
N VAL A 16 6.66 -3.11 -0.58
CA VAL A 16 7.50 -3.19 0.63
C VAL A 16 8.97 -3.36 0.25
N GLY A 17 9.30 -4.27 -0.68
CA GLY A 17 10.67 -4.49 -1.12
C GLY A 17 11.32 -3.22 -1.67
N PHE A 18 10.57 -2.42 -2.43
CA PHE A 18 11.04 -1.13 -2.91
C PHE A 18 11.07 -0.09 -1.77
N VAL A 19 9.93 0.26 -1.19
CA VAL A 19 9.80 1.40 -0.26
C VAL A 19 10.62 1.22 1.02
N VAL A 20 10.70 0.00 1.55
CA VAL A 20 11.27 -0.26 2.87
C VAL A 20 12.74 -0.67 2.79
N ALA A 21 13.10 -1.52 1.81
CA ALA A 21 14.45 -2.11 1.72
C ALA A 21 15.38 -1.45 0.69
N SER A 22 14.86 -0.73 -0.31
CA SER A 22 15.71 -0.10 -1.32
C SER A 22 16.34 1.21 -0.81
N PRO A 23 17.67 1.40 -0.96
CA PRO A 23 18.31 2.70 -0.72
C PRO A 23 17.76 3.81 -1.61
N GLN A 24 17.48 3.50 -2.89
CA GLN A 24 16.98 4.45 -3.89
C GLN A 24 15.60 5.00 -3.53
N ALA A 25 14.74 4.19 -2.90
CA ALA A 25 13.44 4.66 -2.42
C ALA A 25 13.58 5.81 -1.40
N GLY A 26 14.74 5.95 -0.78
CA GLY A 26 15.01 7.03 0.15
C GLY A 26 15.03 8.42 -0.44
N GLU A 27 15.77 8.60 -1.52
CA GLU A 27 15.83 9.87 -2.23
C GLU A 27 14.48 10.19 -2.88
N ILE A 28 13.82 9.17 -3.44
CA ILE A 28 12.51 9.31 -4.10
C ILE A 28 11.44 9.75 -3.10
N VAL A 29 11.33 9.10 -1.94
CA VAL A 29 10.32 9.49 -0.94
C VAL A 29 10.61 10.86 -0.35
N GLN A 30 11.87 11.22 -0.11
CA GLN A 30 12.23 12.57 0.34
C GLN A 30 11.86 13.63 -0.70
N PHE A 31 12.14 13.36 -1.97
CA PHE A 31 11.73 14.24 -3.08
C PHE A 31 10.20 14.43 -3.09
N ILE A 32 9.44 13.34 -3.03
CA ILE A 32 7.96 13.39 -3.03
C ILE A 32 7.45 14.18 -1.83
N LEU A 33 7.96 13.96 -0.62
CA LEU A 33 7.54 14.70 0.57
C LEU A 33 7.79 16.21 0.46
N ARG A 34 8.93 16.58 -0.14
CA ARG A 34 9.23 17.98 -0.41
C ARG A 34 8.25 18.59 -1.40
N GLU A 35 7.99 17.91 -2.52
CA GLU A 35 7.00 18.36 -3.52
C GLU A 35 5.59 18.44 -2.95
N LEU A 36 5.18 17.51 -2.07
CA LEU A 36 3.89 17.60 -1.39
C LEU A 36 3.80 18.81 -0.44
N SER A 37 4.91 19.22 0.16
CA SER A 37 4.97 20.37 1.06
C SER A 37 5.04 21.70 0.29
N HIS A 38 5.72 21.70 -0.86
CA HIS A 38 5.89 22.85 -1.74
C HIS A 38 5.62 22.43 -3.18
N PRO A 39 4.34 22.36 -3.59
CA PRO A 39 3.95 21.84 -4.91
C PRO A 39 4.58 22.62 -6.06
N THR A 40 5.15 21.88 -7.02
CA THR A 40 5.59 22.41 -8.31
C THR A 40 5.02 21.56 -9.44
N ALA A 41 5.28 21.96 -10.69
CA ALA A 41 4.92 21.16 -11.87
C ALA A 41 5.60 19.76 -11.91
N ALA A 42 6.58 19.49 -11.04
CA ALA A 42 7.12 18.15 -10.88
C ALA A 42 6.15 17.23 -10.12
N LEU A 43 5.39 17.75 -9.15
CA LEU A 43 4.36 17.00 -8.44
C LEU A 43 3.28 16.51 -9.40
N ASP A 44 2.79 17.38 -10.29
CA ASP A 44 1.75 17.03 -11.26
C ASP A 44 2.21 15.87 -12.16
N ARG A 45 3.45 15.92 -12.67
CA ARG A 45 4.02 14.83 -13.48
C ARG A 45 4.14 13.51 -12.73
N ILE A 46 4.47 13.55 -11.44
CA ILE A 46 4.54 12.35 -10.60
C ILE A 46 3.15 11.81 -10.31
N TYR A 47 2.20 12.70 -10.03
CA TYR A 47 0.82 12.34 -9.77
C TYR A 47 0.21 11.65 -10.99
N ASP A 48 0.25 12.31 -12.15
CA ASP A 48 -0.33 11.82 -13.41
C ASP A 48 0.42 10.59 -13.94
N GLY A 49 1.74 10.55 -13.79
CA GLY A 49 2.58 9.52 -14.38
C GLY A 49 2.72 8.25 -13.54
N VAL A 50 2.63 8.36 -12.20
CA VAL A 50 2.95 7.25 -11.30
C VAL A 50 1.88 7.06 -10.24
N PHE A 51 1.49 8.11 -9.51
CA PHE A 51 0.68 7.97 -8.32
C PHE A 51 -0.76 7.55 -8.63
N GLU A 52 -1.45 8.31 -9.49
CA GLU A 52 -2.82 8.03 -9.88
C GLU A 52 -2.94 6.71 -10.67
N PRO A 53 -2.11 6.43 -11.70
CA PRO A 53 -2.21 5.16 -12.43
C PRO A 53 -1.99 3.94 -11.54
N SER A 54 -1.04 4.01 -10.59
CA SER A 54 -0.78 2.92 -9.66
C SER A 54 -1.94 2.69 -8.69
N HIS A 55 -2.47 3.78 -8.11
CA HIS A 55 -3.62 3.70 -7.21
C HIS A 55 -4.86 3.15 -7.91
N ARG A 56 -5.18 3.69 -9.09
CA ARG A 56 -6.32 3.23 -9.92
C ARG A 56 -6.19 1.74 -10.27
N ARG A 57 -4.97 1.28 -10.62
CA ARG A 57 -4.73 -0.13 -10.89
C ARG A 57 -5.00 -1.02 -9.66
N LEU A 58 -4.58 -0.59 -8.48
CA LEU A 58 -4.86 -1.32 -7.23
C LEU A 58 -6.35 -1.32 -6.90
N CYS A 59 -7.07 -0.24 -7.15
CA CYS A 59 -8.53 -0.18 -7.02
C CYS A 59 -9.24 -1.17 -7.97
N GLN A 60 -8.78 -1.30 -9.22
CA GLN A 60 -9.32 -2.30 -10.15
C GLN A 60 -9.09 -3.74 -9.68
N LEU A 61 -7.92 -4.02 -9.10
CA LEU A 61 -7.63 -5.33 -8.51
C LEU A 61 -8.48 -5.59 -7.27
N TRP A 62 -8.72 -4.56 -6.46
CA TRP A 62 -9.64 -4.62 -5.33
C TRP A 62 -11.04 -5.01 -5.79
N GLU A 63 -11.58 -4.32 -6.79
CA GLU A 63 -12.89 -4.63 -7.36
C GLU A 63 -12.97 -6.07 -7.88
N GLN A 64 -11.96 -6.55 -8.60
CA GLN A 64 -11.96 -7.94 -9.07
C GLN A 64 -11.86 -8.97 -7.91
N ALA A 65 -11.25 -8.58 -6.80
CA ALA A 65 -11.06 -9.43 -5.63
C ALA A 65 -12.29 -9.46 -4.70
N THR A 66 -13.02 -8.35 -4.58
CA THR A 66 -14.10 -8.16 -3.61
C THR A 66 -15.46 -7.93 -4.26
N GLY A 67 -15.49 -7.43 -5.49
CA GLY A 67 -16.66 -6.93 -6.22
C GLY A 67 -17.20 -5.61 -5.68
N GLU A 68 -16.38 -4.83 -4.96
CA GLU A 68 -16.68 -3.44 -4.59
C GLU A 68 -16.20 -2.50 -5.72
N PRO A 69 -16.99 -1.49 -6.14
CA PRO A 69 -16.62 -0.67 -7.30
C PRO A 69 -15.28 0.05 -7.11
N ALA A 70 -14.37 -0.06 -8.08
CA ALA A 70 -13.01 0.50 -7.97
C ALA A 70 -13.00 2.00 -7.67
N GLU A 71 -13.92 2.74 -8.30
CA GLU A 71 -14.01 4.20 -8.18
C GLU A 71 -14.87 4.66 -6.99
N SER A 72 -15.42 3.73 -6.19
CA SER A 72 -16.11 4.11 -4.95
C SER A 72 -15.14 4.75 -3.96
N GLU A 73 -15.60 5.76 -3.22
CA GLU A 73 -14.78 6.42 -2.20
C GLU A 73 -14.25 5.41 -1.18
N ALA A 74 -15.08 4.47 -0.73
CA ALA A 74 -14.70 3.43 0.21
C ALA A 74 -13.55 2.53 -0.31
N THR A 75 -13.57 2.17 -1.61
CA THR A 75 -12.47 1.39 -2.21
C THR A 75 -11.20 2.23 -2.30
N ARG A 76 -11.31 3.48 -2.78
CA ARG A 76 -10.16 4.39 -2.89
C ARG A 76 -9.48 4.61 -1.53
N LEU A 77 -10.27 4.85 -0.48
CA LEU A 77 -9.78 4.97 0.89
C LEU A 77 -9.14 3.67 1.39
N THR A 78 -9.76 2.52 1.15
CA THR A 78 -9.19 1.22 1.54
C THR A 78 -7.84 0.98 0.87
N VAL A 79 -7.70 1.29 -0.42
CA VAL A 79 -6.43 1.16 -1.14
C VAL A 79 -5.40 2.16 -0.61
N PHE A 80 -5.79 3.40 -0.29
CA PHE A 80 -4.88 4.37 0.33
C PHE A 80 -4.36 3.90 1.68
N THR A 81 -5.18 3.28 2.53
CA THR A 81 -4.69 2.76 3.82
C THR A 81 -3.73 1.58 3.65
N LEU A 82 -3.97 0.71 2.67
CA LEU A 82 -3.08 -0.39 2.31
C LEU A 82 -1.71 0.09 1.79
N ILE A 83 -1.68 1.21 1.08
CA ILE A 83 -0.43 1.86 0.65
C ILE A 83 0.24 2.55 1.85
N GLY A 84 -0.53 3.31 2.63
CA GLY A 84 -0.05 4.09 3.76
C GLY A 84 0.66 3.26 4.83
N GLN A 85 0.19 2.04 5.11
CA GLN A 85 0.87 1.14 6.05
C GLN A 85 2.31 0.82 5.64
N VAL A 86 2.62 0.76 4.33
CA VAL A 86 3.99 0.50 3.84
C VAL A 86 4.81 1.79 3.85
N ILE A 87 4.24 2.87 3.33
CA ILE A 87 4.88 4.18 3.24
C ILE A 87 5.33 4.69 4.61
N TYR A 88 4.56 4.41 5.66
CA TYR A 88 4.90 4.81 7.03
C TYR A 88 6.27 4.30 7.49
N PHE A 89 6.65 3.06 7.15
CA PHE A 89 7.96 2.51 7.53
C PHE A 89 9.14 3.27 6.91
N ARG A 90 8.90 3.98 5.81
CA ARG A 90 9.90 4.84 5.17
C ARG A 90 9.92 6.24 5.75
N ILE A 91 8.75 6.88 5.89
CA ILE A 91 8.65 8.24 6.42
C ILE A 91 9.05 8.27 7.90
N GLY A 92 8.53 7.33 8.68
CA GLY A 92 8.78 7.18 10.12
C GLY A 92 9.99 6.31 10.46
N ARG A 93 10.94 6.12 9.54
CA ARG A 93 12.06 5.16 9.70
C ARG A 93 12.75 5.28 11.06
N GLU A 94 13.15 6.50 11.45
CA GLU A 94 13.84 6.76 12.71
C GLU A 94 13.01 6.34 13.93
N ALA A 95 11.72 6.69 13.94
CA ALA A 95 10.81 6.32 15.02
C ALA A 95 10.62 4.80 15.11
N VAL A 96 10.46 4.13 13.95
CA VAL A 96 10.33 2.67 13.87
C VAL A 96 11.60 2.00 14.38
N MET A 97 12.78 2.38 13.89
CA MET A 97 14.06 1.79 14.30
C MET A 97 14.26 1.93 15.81
N ARG A 98 14.04 3.12 16.36
CA ARG A 98 14.16 3.37 17.81
C ARG A 98 13.18 2.53 18.62
N ARG A 99 11.93 2.40 18.16
CA ARG A 99 10.90 1.63 18.89
C ARG A 99 11.14 0.13 18.84
N MET A 100 11.66 -0.35 17.71
CA MET A 100 11.89 -1.77 17.45
C MET A 100 13.28 -2.25 17.92
N GLY A 101 14.18 -1.32 18.27
CA GLY A 101 15.57 -1.63 18.57
C GLY A 101 16.34 -2.16 17.37
N TRP A 102 15.94 -1.77 16.16
CA TRP A 102 16.58 -2.21 14.93
C TRP A 102 17.77 -1.31 14.61
N PRO A 103 18.96 -1.88 14.33
CA PRO A 103 20.13 -1.08 13.94
C PRO A 103 19.94 -0.49 12.53
N ASP A 104 19.16 -1.16 11.68
CA ASP A 104 18.76 -0.70 10.37
C ASP A 104 17.49 -1.44 9.91
N ILE A 105 16.84 -0.98 8.83
CA ILE A 105 15.75 -1.72 8.17
C ILE A 105 16.29 -2.29 6.86
N GLY A 106 16.72 -3.56 6.90
CA GLY A 106 17.21 -4.32 5.75
C GLY A 106 16.22 -5.38 5.27
N ALA A 107 16.71 -6.38 4.52
CA ALA A 107 15.88 -7.43 3.94
C ALA A 107 15.11 -8.25 4.99
N ALA A 108 15.72 -8.53 6.14
CA ALA A 108 15.09 -9.29 7.21
C ALA A 108 13.91 -8.51 7.84
N GLU A 109 14.07 -7.22 8.07
CA GLU A 109 13.02 -6.35 8.62
C GLU A 109 11.91 -6.13 7.59
N ALA A 110 12.28 -5.93 6.32
CA ALA A 110 11.31 -5.83 5.23
C ALA A 110 10.44 -7.09 5.10
N ALA A 111 11.02 -8.29 5.26
CA ALA A 111 10.26 -9.54 5.26
C ALA A 111 9.22 -9.59 6.42
N LYS A 112 9.57 -9.08 7.60
CA LYS A 112 8.63 -8.95 8.74
C LYS A 112 7.49 -7.98 8.39
N VAL A 113 7.81 -6.86 7.73
CA VAL A 113 6.79 -5.89 7.27
C VAL A 113 5.89 -6.50 6.20
N VAL A 114 6.43 -7.26 5.24
CA VAL A 114 5.62 -8.01 4.24
C VAL A 114 4.65 -8.96 4.94
N ALA A 115 5.11 -9.73 5.92
CA ALA A 115 4.27 -10.69 6.63
C ALA A 115 3.08 -10.00 7.33
N VAL A 116 3.34 -8.91 8.06
CA VAL A 116 2.29 -8.15 8.77
C VAL A 116 1.32 -7.49 7.80
N THR A 117 1.82 -6.77 6.80
CA THR A 117 0.97 -6.05 5.84
C THR A 117 0.14 -7.00 4.97
N SER A 118 0.69 -8.17 4.62
CA SER A 118 -0.06 -9.25 3.96
C SER A 118 -1.14 -9.83 4.87
N GLY A 119 -0.83 -10.03 6.16
CA GLY A 119 -1.83 -10.41 7.16
C GLY A 119 -3.00 -9.43 7.24
N ASN A 120 -2.70 -8.12 7.22
CA ASN A 120 -3.71 -7.06 7.21
C ASN A 120 -4.58 -7.12 5.95
N LEU A 121 -3.97 -7.23 4.76
CA LEU A 121 -4.71 -7.36 3.49
C LEU A 121 -5.63 -8.58 3.53
N LYS A 122 -5.13 -9.74 3.99
CA LYS A 122 -5.91 -10.97 4.12
C LYS A 122 -7.11 -10.78 5.05
N ALA A 123 -6.92 -10.13 6.20
CA ALA A 123 -7.98 -9.86 7.16
C ALA A 123 -9.07 -8.96 6.57
N ILE A 124 -8.68 -7.88 5.87
CA ILE A 124 -9.65 -6.96 5.24
C ILE A 124 -10.43 -7.70 4.15
N LEU A 125 -9.76 -8.45 3.27
CA LEU A 125 -10.41 -9.24 2.22
C LEU A 125 -11.40 -10.27 2.80
N ALA A 126 -11.04 -10.94 3.89
CA ALA A 126 -11.93 -11.88 4.58
C ALA A 126 -13.16 -11.18 5.17
N ALA A 127 -12.99 -10.01 5.77
CA ALA A 127 -14.10 -9.21 6.30
C ALA A 127 -15.08 -8.79 5.20
N ARG A 128 -14.58 -8.38 4.01
CA ARG A 128 -15.44 -8.02 2.87
C ARG A 128 -16.21 -9.22 2.30
N LYS A 129 -15.58 -10.40 2.22
CA LYS A 129 -16.26 -11.65 1.84
C LYS A 129 -17.41 -11.99 2.80
N GLY A 130 -17.16 -11.89 4.11
CA GLY A 130 -18.18 -12.16 5.14
C GLY A 130 -19.36 -11.19 5.12
N ALA A 131 -19.13 -9.91 4.77
CA ALA A 131 -20.19 -8.93 4.61
C ALA A 131 -21.13 -9.26 3.44
N LYS A 132 -20.59 -9.72 2.30
CA LYS A 132 -21.40 -10.17 1.16
C LYS A 132 -22.29 -11.36 1.51
N THR A 133 -21.79 -12.32 2.29
CA THR A 133 -22.59 -13.49 2.72
C THR A 133 -23.72 -13.11 3.67
N LYS A 134 -23.54 -12.10 4.52
CA LYS A 134 -24.58 -11.65 5.47
C LYS A 134 -25.69 -10.81 4.80
N GLY A 135 -25.37 -10.04 3.76
CA GLY A 135 -26.35 -9.23 3.02
C GLY A 135 -27.19 -9.98 1.98
N GLN A 136 -26.92 -11.28 1.76
CA GLN A 136 -27.65 -12.15 0.83
C GLN A 136 -28.53 -13.21 1.52
N ARG A 137 -28.67 -13.17 2.86
CA ARG A 137 -29.68 -13.99 3.55
C ARG A 137 -31.06 -13.34 3.38
N PRO A 138 -32.07 -14.09 2.90
CA PRO A 138 -33.44 -13.60 2.76
C PRO A 138 -34.05 -13.23 4.12
#